data_AF-A0A967HB25-F1
#
_entry.id   AF-A0A967HB25-F1
#
_cell.length_a   1.000
_cell.length_b   1.000
_cell.length_c   1.000
_cell.angle_alpha   90.00
_cell.angle_beta   90.00
_cell.angle_gamma   90.00
#
_symmetry.space_group_name_H-M   'P 1'
#
loop_
_entity.id
_entity.type
_entity.pdbx_description
1 polymer ?
#
loop_
_entity_poly.entity_id
_entity_poly.type
_entity_poly.pdbx_seq_one_letter_code
_entity_poly.pdbx_strand_id
1 'polypeptide(L)'
;IQRVRPQPGQAESAQRLRALLEDSEIRESHREGDPRVQDAYSIRCMPQVHGAARQAFRYARDVLEVEANSATDNPLIFPEDGRILSGGNFHGQPV
;
A
#
# COMPACT_ATOMS: atom_id res chain seq x y z
N ILE A 1 -17.89 -9.51 2.07
CA ILE A 1 -17.62 -8.50 1.02
C ILE A 1 -16.19 -8.65 0.47
N GLN A 2 -15.16 -8.45 1.28
CA GLN A 2 -13.77 -8.43 0.79
C GLN A 2 -13.32 -9.79 0.24
N ARG A 3 -13.82 -10.90 0.79
CA ARG A 3 -13.53 -12.26 0.29
C ARG A 3 -13.99 -12.51 -1.16
N VAL A 4 -15.03 -11.84 -1.66
CA VAL A 4 -15.51 -12.04 -3.04
C VAL A 4 -14.77 -11.16 -4.06
N ARG A 5 -13.94 -10.21 -3.58
CA ARG A 5 -13.02 -9.41 -4.39
C ARG A 5 -11.71 -9.27 -3.59
N PRO A 6 -10.83 -10.28 -3.60
CA PRO A 6 -9.79 -10.48 -2.60
C PRO A 6 -8.55 -9.59 -2.84
N GLN A 7 -8.74 -8.28 -2.98
CA GLN A 7 -7.64 -7.32 -3.03
C GLN A 7 -7.01 -7.21 -1.62
N PRO A 8 -5.72 -7.52 -1.43
CA PRO A 8 -5.13 -7.61 -0.09
C PRO A 8 -5.24 -6.31 0.72
N GLY A 9 -4.92 -5.17 0.10
CA GLY A 9 -5.04 -3.86 0.77
C GLY A 9 -6.47 -3.51 1.16
N GLN A 10 -7.46 -3.97 0.38
CA GLN A 10 -8.87 -3.78 0.71
C GLN A 10 -9.28 -4.60 1.94
N ALA A 11 -8.82 -5.85 2.04
CA ALA A 11 -9.06 -6.70 3.20
C ALA A 11 -8.41 -6.14 4.47
N GLU A 12 -7.14 -5.74 4.40
CA GLU A 12 -6.40 -5.11 5.49
C GLU A 12 -7.09 -3.82 5.98
N SER A 13 -7.49 -2.95 5.04
CA SER A 13 -8.16 -1.70 5.39
C SER A 13 -9.53 -1.94 6.04
N ALA A 14 -10.29 -2.93 5.54
CA ALA A 14 -11.55 -3.33 6.16
C ALA A 14 -11.37 -3.89 7.57
N GLN A 15 -10.34 -4.72 7.79
CA GLN A 15 -10.03 -5.26 9.12
C GLN A 15 -9.69 -4.15 10.10
N ARG A 16 -8.86 -3.19 9.72
CA ARG A 16 -8.50 -2.05 10.58
C ARG A 16 -9.69 -1.16 10.90
N LEU A 17 -10.54 -0.85 9.92
CA LEU A 17 -11.75 -0.07 10.17
C LEU A 17 -12.70 -0.79 11.13
N ARG A 18 -12.83 -2.12 11.03
CA ARG A 18 -13.63 -2.89 11.98
C ARG A 18 -13.07 -2.82 13.40
N ALA A 19 -11.75 -2.94 13.56
CA ALA A 19 -11.11 -2.80 14.86
C ALA A 19 -11.28 -1.39 15.45
N LEU A 20 -11.18 -0.34 14.63
CA LEU A 20 -11.41 1.04 15.07
C LEU A 20 -12.86 1.33 15.47
N LEU A 21 -13.82 0.58 14.93
CA LEU A 21 -15.25 0.73 15.19
C LEU A 21 -15.77 -0.27 16.23
N GLU A 22 -14.91 -1.09 16.79
CA GLU A 22 -15.23 -2.00 17.88
C GLU A 22 -15.77 -1.17 19.06
N ASP A 23 -16.92 -1.59 19.60
CA ASP A 23 -17.64 -0.93 20.70
C ASP A 23 -17.92 0.58 20.53
N SER A 24 -18.00 1.06 19.29
CA SER A 24 -18.30 2.46 19.00
C SER A 24 -19.74 2.83 19.35
N GLU A 25 -19.92 3.64 20.40
CA GLU A 25 -21.23 4.20 20.78
C GLU A 25 -21.87 5.04 19.67
N ILE A 26 -21.06 5.73 18.86
CA ILE A 26 -21.53 6.50 17.70
C ILE A 26 -22.13 5.58 16.63
N ARG A 27 -21.49 4.42 16.39
CA ARG A 27 -22.03 3.43 15.47
C ARG A 27 -23.34 2.84 16.00
N GLU A 28 -23.41 2.57 17.31
CA GLU A 28 -24.60 2.01 17.94
C GLU A 28 -25.78 2.98 17.96
N SER A 29 -25.55 4.28 18.17
CA SER A 29 -26.61 5.30 18.17
C SER A 29 -27.32 5.49 16.83
N HIS A 30 -26.77 4.94 15.74
CA HIS A 30 -27.34 4.99 14.39
C HIS A 30 -27.79 3.61 13.89
N ARG A 31 -27.86 2.60 14.77
CA ARG A 31 -28.24 1.23 14.38
C ARG A 31 -29.72 1.08 14.06
N GLU A 32 -30.56 1.91 14.69
CA GLU A 32 -32.02 1.91 14.53
C GLU A 32 -32.52 3.34 14.24
N GLY A 33 -33.64 3.45 13.52
CA GLY A 33 -34.26 4.74 13.21
C GLY A 33 -33.46 5.64 12.26
N ASP A 34 -32.37 5.15 11.68
CA ASP A 34 -31.60 5.90 10.69
C ASP A 34 -32.34 5.94 9.33
N PRO A 35 -32.72 7.13 8.83
CA PRO A 35 -33.42 7.24 7.54
C PRO A 35 -32.52 6.95 6.33
N ARG A 36 -31.20 6.85 6.52
CA ARG A 36 -30.25 6.61 5.43
C ARG A 36 -30.28 5.14 5.01
N VAL A 37 -30.48 4.91 3.70
CA VAL A 37 -30.41 3.55 3.12
C VAL A 37 -28.96 3.06 3.01
N GLN A 38 -28.03 3.95 2.70
CA GLN A 38 -26.60 3.66 2.59
C GLN A 38 -25.76 4.88 2.95
N ASP A 39 -24.56 4.64 3.49
CA ASP A 39 -23.58 5.71 3.71
C ASP A 39 -23.05 6.29 2.39
N ALA A 40 -22.59 7.54 2.48
CA ALA A 40 -21.83 8.19 1.43
C ALA A 40 -20.56 7.40 1.07
N TYR A 41 -20.11 7.52 -0.18
CA TYR A 41 -18.97 6.76 -0.69
C TYR A 41 -17.66 7.07 0.06
N SER A 42 -17.50 8.30 0.55
CA SER A 42 -16.36 8.69 1.38
C SER A 42 -16.19 7.83 2.64
N ILE A 43 -17.27 7.23 3.15
CA ILE A 43 -17.27 6.30 4.28
C ILE A 43 -17.32 4.85 3.79
N ARG A 44 -18.32 4.52 2.99
CA ARG A 44 -18.60 3.13 2.60
C ARG A 44 -17.50 2.49 1.76
N CYS A 45 -16.82 3.28 0.94
CA CYS A 45 -15.78 2.81 0.05
C CYS A 45 -14.36 2.97 0.62
N MET A 46 -14.23 3.35 1.91
CA MET A 46 -12.91 3.50 2.56
C MET A 46 -12.02 2.26 2.38
N PRO A 47 -12.49 1.00 2.57
CA PRO A 47 -11.63 -0.16 2.35
C PRO A 47 -11.06 -0.23 0.92
N GLN A 48 -11.88 0.04 -0.09
CA GLN A 48 -11.52 -0.05 -1.50
C GLN A 48 -10.49 1.01 -1.85
N VAL A 49 -10.74 2.26 -1.44
CA VAL A 49 -9.89 3.41 -1.77
C VAL A 49 -8.57 3.35 -0.98
N HIS A 50 -8.65 3.20 0.34
CA HIS A 50 -7.45 3.18 1.18
C HIS A 50 -6.62 1.91 0.93
N GLY A 51 -7.28 0.80 0.59
CA GLY A 51 -6.59 -0.43 0.23
C GLY A 51 -5.72 -0.29 -1.02
N ALA A 52 -6.25 0.36 -2.06
CA ALA A 52 -5.49 0.64 -3.29
C ALA A 52 -4.33 1.60 -3.03
N ALA A 53 -4.56 2.68 -2.28
CA ALA A 53 -3.51 3.64 -1.92
C ALA A 53 -2.36 2.98 -1.13
N ARG A 54 -2.69 2.15 -0.13
CA ARG A 54 -1.68 1.38 0.65
C ARG A 54 -0.86 0.45 -0.21
N GLN A 55 -1.48 -0.17 -1.22
CA GLN A 55 -0.76 -1.03 -2.15
C GLN A 55 0.22 -0.23 -3.01
N ALA A 56 -0.18 0.94 -3.50
CA ALA A 56 0.73 1.85 -4.23
C ALA A 56 1.90 2.29 -3.35
N PHE A 57 1.65 2.64 -2.08
CA PHE A 57 2.72 3.01 -1.14
C PHE A 57 3.70 1.85 -0.88
N ARG A 58 3.20 0.62 -0.74
CA ARG A 58 4.08 -0.55 -0.58
C ARG A 58 4.96 -0.74 -1.81
N TYR A 59 4.39 -0.68 -3.01
CA TYR A 59 5.17 -0.77 -4.24
C TYR A 59 6.26 0.30 -4.31
N ALA A 60 5.91 1.56 -4.06
CA ALA A 60 6.86 2.67 -4.07
C ALA A 60 7.98 2.46 -3.03
N ARG A 61 7.62 2.02 -1.81
CA ARG A 61 8.60 1.69 -0.79
C ARG A 61 9.53 0.56 -1.25
N ASP A 62 9.00 -0.52 -1.80
CA ASP A 62 9.79 -1.68 -2.21
C ASP A 62 10.78 -1.28 -3.33
N VAL A 63 10.36 -0.43 -4.28
CA VAL A 63 11.25 0.17 -5.31
C VAL A 63 12.36 1.00 -4.67
N LEU A 64 12.00 1.91 -3.77
CA LEU A 64 12.96 2.80 -3.11
C LEU A 64 13.92 2.04 -2.19
N GLU A 65 13.47 1.00 -1.51
CA GLU A 65 14.31 0.15 -0.66
C GLU A 65 15.35 -0.60 -1.49
N VAL A 66 14.99 -1.10 -2.67
CA VAL A 66 15.96 -1.72 -3.60
C VAL A 66 16.96 -0.69 -4.11
N GLU A 67 16.48 0.46 -4.58
CA GLU A 67 17.35 1.50 -5.15
C GLU A 67 18.34 2.04 -4.11
N ALA A 68 17.86 2.35 -2.90
CA ALA A 68 18.68 2.90 -1.82
C ALA A 68 19.79 1.95 -1.34
N ASN A 69 19.65 0.65 -1.60
CA ASN A 69 20.63 -0.38 -1.22
C ASN A 69 21.39 -0.95 -2.43
N SER A 70 21.25 -0.34 -3.62
CA SER A 70 21.92 -0.79 -4.84
C SER A 70 23.20 0.00 -5.12
N ALA A 71 24.17 -0.65 -5.79
CA ALA A 71 25.31 0.05 -6.37
C ALA A 71 24.87 0.74 -7.68
N THR A 72 24.51 2.01 -7.57
CA THR A 72 24.05 2.86 -8.69
C THR A 72 25.18 3.62 -9.39
N ASP A 73 26.44 3.34 -9.04
CA ASP A 73 27.61 3.99 -9.60
C ASP A 73 28.08 3.32 -10.91
N ASN A 74 29.02 3.97 -11.61
CA ASN A 74 29.65 3.44 -12.81
C ASN A 74 31.08 4.01 -13.00
N PRO A 75 32.11 3.17 -13.26
CA PRO A 75 32.05 1.73 -13.47
C PRO A 75 31.94 0.93 -12.16
N LEU A 76 31.40 -0.28 -12.25
CA LEU A 76 31.39 -1.23 -11.15
C LEU A 76 32.75 -1.94 -11.05
N ILE A 77 33.26 -2.04 -9.84
CA ILE A 77 34.55 -2.69 -9.54
C ILE A 77 34.26 -4.03 -8.87
N PHE A 78 34.79 -5.12 -9.42
CA PHE A 78 34.70 -6.48 -8.89
C PHE A 78 36.10 -7.00 -8.56
N PRO A 79 36.62 -6.72 -7.34
CA PRO A 79 38.01 -6.99 -6.99
C PRO A 79 38.39 -8.46 -7.02
N GLU A 80 37.46 -9.35 -6.60
CA GLU A 80 37.69 -10.80 -6.54
C GLU A 80 38.00 -11.39 -7.93
N ASP A 81 37.40 -10.82 -8.98
CA ASP A 81 37.62 -11.24 -10.36
C ASP A 81 38.64 -10.34 -11.10
N GLY A 82 39.13 -9.28 -10.46
CA GLY A 82 39.95 -8.24 -11.11
C GLY A 82 39.23 -7.52 -12.26
N ARG A 83 37.89 -7.42 -12.24
CA ARG A 83 37.08 -6.86 -13.34
C ARG A 83 36.59 -5.45 -13.02
N ILE A 84 36.52 -4.62 -14.07
CA ILE A 84 35.88 -3.30 -14.07
C ILE A 84 34.83 -3.32 -15.18
N LEU A 85 33.56 -3.09 -14.85
CA LEU A 85 32.44 -3.17 -15.78
C LEU A 85 31.75 -1.82 -15.91
N SER A 86 31.64 -1.31 -17.14
CA SER A 86 30.83 -0.13 -17.44
C SER A 86 29.38 -0.53 -17.74
N GLY A 87 28.41 0.20 -17.18
CA GLY A 87 26.99 -0.06 -17.30
C GLY A 87 26.15 1.18 -17.04
N GLY A 88 24.84 0.99 -16.87
CA GLY A 88 23.85 2.06 -16.73
C GLY A 88 23.16 2.12 -15.36
N ASN A 89 23.77 1.56 -14.31
CA ASN A 89 23.17 1.48 -12.97
C ASN A 89 22.84 2.86 -12.36
N PHE A 90 23.39 3.95 -12.90
CA PHE A 90 23.06 5.32 -12.51
C PHE A 90 21.69 5.80 -13.01
N HIS A 91 21.03 5.06 -13.90
CA HIS A 91 19.75 5.48 -14.48
C HIS A 91 18.56 5.10 -13.60
N GLY A 92 18.00 6.08 -12.89
CA GLY A 92 16.89 5.88 -11.94
C GLY A 92 15.48 5.77 -12.56
N GLN A 93 15.30 5.14 -13.72
CA GLN A 93 13.95 4.98 -14.32
C GLN A 93 12.93 4.25 -13.41
N PRO A 94 13.33 3.30 -12.55
CA PRO A 94 12.40 2.67 -11.62
C PRO A 94 11.78 3.62 -10.60
N VAL A 95 12.43 4.76 -10.30
CA VAL A 95 12.02 5.77 -9.31
C VAL A 95 11.21 6.89 -9.97
#